data_AF-A0A7W1UJI4-F1
#
_entry.id   AF-A0A7W1UJI4-F1
#
_cell.length_a   1.000
_cell.length_b   1.000
_cell.length_c   1.000
_cell.angle_alpha   90.00
_cell.angle_beta   90.00
_cell.angle_gamma   90.00
#
_symmetry.space_group_name_H-M   'P 1'
#
loop_
_entity.id
_entity.type
_entity.pdbx_description
1 polymer ?
#
loop_
_entity_poly.entity_id
_entity_poly.type
_entity_poly.pdbx_seq_one_letter_code
_entity_poly.pdbx_strand_id
1 'polypeptide(L)'
;MPRRTARTTPPEWGRLHPTLDLHGETADDARRRTERWLRTRAAEGVRTVVVVTGRGRRSRGPPVLPGEVQDLLATLRGSLVASWEPEPGGGALRVELLSTRPPRRPPPEPPLPADSELRRRAEQSLAELGVAPTPLLLLAEMRRLRDRD
;
A
#
# COMPACT_ATOMS: atom_id res chain seq x y z
N MET A 1 24.44 19.71 23.03
CA MET A 1 23.34 18.80 23.40
C MET A 1 22.60 18.36 22.13
N PRO A 2 22.84 17.17 21.55
CA PRO A 2 22.10 16.76 20.37
C PRO A 2 20.75 16.15 20.75
N ARG A 3 19.68 16.72 20.19
CA ARG A 3 18.28 16.31 20.35
C ARG A 3 18.03 15.03 19.53
N ARG A 4 17.69 13.92 20.19
CA ARG A 4 17.19 12.70 19.52
C ARG A 4 15.80 12.97 18.97
N THR A 5 15.70 13.23 17.67
CA THR A 5 14.45 13.12 16.91
C THR A 5 14.01 11.66 16.97
N ALA A 6 12.90 11.38 17.65
CA ALA A 6 12.26 10.09 17.59
C ALA A 6 11.88 9.81 16.13
N ARG A 7 12.61 8.90 15.49
CA ARG A 7 12.19 8.28 14.22
C ARG A 7 10.93 7.48 14.55
N THR A 8 9.76 8.08 14.35
CA THR A 8 8.51 7.34 14.33
C THR A 8 8.59 6.40 13.15
N THR A 9 8.88 5.13 13.42
CA THR A 9 8.72 4.06 12.44
C THR A 9 7.30 4.18 11.88
N PRO A 10 7.12 4.38 10.57
CA PRO A 10 5.80 4.31 9.97
C PRO A 10 5.20 2.97 10.37
N PRO A 11 3.95 2.92 10.83
CA PRO A 11 3.33 1.64 11.12
C PRO A 11 3.33 0.74 9.88
N GLU A 12 3.30 -0.57 10.06
CA GLU A 12 3.61 -1.56 9.01
C GLU A 12 2.70 -1.44 7.78
N TRP A 13 1.51 -0.85 7.92
CA TRP A 13 0.54 -0.61 6.84
C TRP A 13 0.94 0.50 5.86
N GLY A 14 1.86 1.40 6.24
CA GLY A 14 2.48 2.32 5.28
C GLY A 14 3.28 1.59 4.19
N ARG A 15 3.52 0.28 4.34
CA ARG A 15 4.09 -0.58 3.28
C ARG A 15 3.04 -1.19 2.36
N LEU A 16 1.77 -1.27 2.77
CA LEU A 16 0.69 -1.94 2.02
C LEU A 16 -0.19 -0.97 1.24
N HIS A 17 -0.40 0.23 1.77
CA HIS A 17 -1.23 1.26 1.14
C HIS A 17 -0.49 2.60 1.06
N PRO A 18 -0.72 3.39 -0.01
CA PRO A 18 -0.20 4.75 -0.09
C PRO A 18 -0.68 5.58 1.10
N THR A 19 0.25 6.34 1.69
CA THR A 19 -0.01 7.15 2.90
C THR A 19 0.21 8.63 2.64
N LEU A 20 -0.73 9.46 3.08
CA LEU A 20 -0.60 10.91 3.16
C LEU A 20 -0.35 11.31 4.62
N ASP A 21 0.72 12.05 4.86
CA ASP A 21 1.03 12.58 6.19
C ASP A 21 0.77 14.10 6.23
N LEU A 22 -0.13 14.50 7.13
CA LEU A 22 -0.61 15.87 7.33
C LEU A 22 -0.11 16.48 8.64
N HIS A 23 0.88 15.87 9.30
CA HIS A 23 1.33 16.35 10.60
C HIS A 23 1.83 17.81 10.51
N GLY A 24 1.31 18.66 11.41
CA GLY A 24 1.77 20.05 11.52
C GLY A 24 1.25 20.99 10.44
N GLU A 25 0.35 20.54 9.56
CA GLU A 25 -0.34 21.41 8.62
C GLU A 25 -1.47 22.22 9.29
N THR A 26 -1.85 23.34 8.66
CA THR A 26 -3.07 24.06 9.00
C THR A 26 -4.30 23.27 8.53
N ALA A 27 -5.47 23.53 9.12
CA ALA A 27 -6.71 22.85 8.74
C ALA A 27 -7.03 23.00 7.24
N ASP A 28 -6.88 24.22 6.74
CA ASP A 28 -7.22 24.60 5.37
C ASP A 28 -6.23 24.01 4.34
N ASP A 29 -4.93 23.97 4.68
CA ASP A 29 -3.92 23.29 3.86
C ASP A 29 -4.11 21.78 3.86
N ALA A 30 -4.37 21.20 5.03
CA ALA A 30 -4.62 19.77 5.17
C ALA A 30 -5.84 19.34 4.35
N ARG A 31 -6.91 20.14 4.35
CA ARG A 31 -8.11 19.90 3.55
C ARG A 31 -7.79 19.89 2.05
N ARG A 32 -7.16 20.95 1.54
CA ARG A 32 -6.78 21.07 0.12
C ARG A 32 -5.85 19.94 -0.32
N ARG A 33 -4.84 19.64 0.50
CA ARG A 33 -3.84 18.62 0.21
C ARG A 33 -4.47 17.22 0.20
N THR A 34 -5.33 16.94 1.16
CA THR A 34 -6.09 15.68 1.23
C THR A 34 -6.95 15.51 -0.01
N GLU A 35 -7.80 16.49 -0.34
CA GLU A 35 -8.69 16.40 -1.49
C GLU A 35 -7.92 16.17 -2.80
N ARG A 36 -6.89 16.97 -3.06
CA ARG A 36 -6.04 16.81 -4.25
C ARG A 36 -5.44 15.41 -4.31
N TRP A 37 -4.90 14.93 -3.20
CA TRP A 37 -4.22 13.65 -3.14
C TRP A 37 -5.18 12.47 -3.35
N LEU A 38 -6.36 12.48 -2.73
CA LEU A 38 -7.38 11.44 -2.93
C LEU A 38 -7.81 11.35 -4.40
N ARG A 39 -8.02 12.51 -5.06
CA ARG A 39 -8.35 12.56 -6.50
C ARG A 39 -7.25 11.95 -7.36
N THR A 40 -5.99 12.28 -7.09
CA THR A 40 -4.83 11.69 -7.80
C THR A 40 -4.80 10.17 -7.62
N ARG A 41 -4.95 9.67 -6.39
CA ARG A 41 -4.91 8.22 -6.11
C ARG A 41 -6.07 7.46 -6.73
N ALA A 42 -7.28 8.02 -6.70
CA ALA A 42 -8.42 7.43 -7.40
C ALA A 42 -8.18 7.36 -8.93
N ALA A 43 -7.62 8.41 -9.54
CA ALA A 43 -7.29 8.42 -10.97
C ALA A 43 -6.19 7.40 -11.35
N GLU A 44 -5.28 7.10 -10.41
CA GLU A 44 -4.25 6.07 -10.54
C GLU A 44 -4.78 4.64 -10.37
N GLY A 45 -6.05 4.46 -9.96
CA GLY A 45 -6.65 3.15 -9.73
C GLY A 45 -6.41 2.58 -8.33
N VAL A 46 -5.93 3.40 -7.39
CA VAL A 46 -5.73 3.00 -5.99
C VAL A 46 -7.09 2.94 -5.29
N ARG A 47 -7.36 1.82 -4.62
CA ARG A 47 -8.62 1.59 -3.89
C ARG A 47 -8.55 2.00 -2.42
N THR A 48 -7.43 1.72 -1.76
CA THR A 48 -7.28 1.94 -0.33
C THR A 48 -6.09 2.83 -0.07
N VAL A 49 -6.27 3.85 0.76
CA VAL A 49 -5.24 4.80 1.17
C VAL A 49 -5.31 5.07 2.68
N VAL A 50 -4.21 5.57 3.24
CA VAL A 50 -4.12 5.95 4.65
C VAL A 50 -3.84 7.45 4.76
N VAL A 51 -4.62 8.16 5.57
CA VAL A 51 -4.41 9.58 5.87
C VAL A 51 -4.01 9.72 7.33
N VAL A 52 -2.77 10.16 7.58
CA VAL A 52 -2.21 10.36 8.92
C VAL A 52 -2.40 11.82 9.32
N THR A 53 -3.32 12.05 10.25
CA THR A 53 -3.62 13.37 10.83
C THR A 53 -2.79 13.66 12.08
N GLY A 54 -2.14 12.64 12.64
CA GLY A 54 -1.40 12.70 13.91
C GLY A 54 -2.32 12.60 15.13
N ARG A 55 -1.74 12.26 16.29
CA ARG A 55 -2.46 12.02 17.56
C ARG A 55 -2.88 13.28 18.33
N GLY A 56 -2.74 14.48 17.75
CA GLY A 56 -3.06 15.74 18.44
C GLY A 56 -2.17 16.14 19.63
N ARG A 57 -1.13 15.36 19.98
CA ARG A 57 -0.35 15.51 21.24
C ARG A 57 0.54 16.77 21.36
N ARG A 58 0.49 17.73 20.41
CA ARG A 58 1.33 18.94 20.43
C ARG A 58 0.62 20.26 20.05
N SER A 59 -0.69 20.27 19.84
CA SER A 59 -1.44 21.53 19.64
C SER A 59 -1.91 22.07 21.00
N ARG A 60 -1.76 23.38 21.24
CA ARG A 60 -2.32 24.08 22.42
C ARG A 60 -3.86 24.22 22.38
N GLY A 61 -4.54 23.54 21.45
CA GLY A 61 -5.99 23.58 21.23
C GLY A 61 -6.51 22.23 20.70
N PRO A 62 -7.83 22.05 20.56
CA PRO A 62 -8.44 20.79 20.14
C PRO A 62 -7.82 20.30 18.82
N PRO A 63 -7.66 18.97 18.62
CA PRO A 63 -7.09 18.45 17.39
C PRO A 63 -8.07 18.71 16.25
N VAL A 64 -7.85 19.79 15.52
CA VAL A 64 -8.72 20.24 14.43
C VAL A 64 -8.62 19.30 13.23
N LEU A 65 -7.43 18.76 12.98
CA LEU A 65 -7.14 17.97 11.77
C LEU A 65 -7.96 16.68 11.60
N PRO A 66 -8.14 15.82 12.63
CA PRO A 66 -8.99 14.64 12.48
C PRO A 66 -10.45 14.97 12.17
N GLY A 67 -10.99 16.06 12.74
CA GLY A 67 -12.38 16.50 12.49
C GLY A 67 -12.54 17.02 11.07
N GLU A 68 -11.70 17.98 10.67
CA GLU A 68 -11.72 18.58 9.34
C GLU A 68 -11.54 17.56 8.21
N VAL A 69 -10.65 16.59 8.40
CA VAL A 69 -10.45 15.52 7.40
C VAL A 69 -11.68 14.62 7.35
N GLN A 70 -12.31 14.28 8.48
CA GLN A 70 -13.55 13.51 8.46
C GLN A 70 -14.70 14.25 7.79
N ASP A 71 -14.86 15.56 8.03
CA ASP A 71 -15.88 16.40 7.39
C ASP A 71 -15.66 16.49 5.87
N LEU A 72 -14.39 16.59 5.44
CA LEU A 72 -14.03 16.50 4.04
C LEU A 72 -14.40 15.13 3.44
N LEU A 73 -14.05 14.03 4.11
CA LEU A 73 -14.36 12.68 3.64
C LEU A 73 -15.86 12.44 3.55
N ALA A 74 -16.64 12.97 4.49
CA ALA A 74 -18.10 12.94 4.46
C ALA A 74 -18.65 13.70 3.26
N THR A 75 -18.09 14.88 2.94
CA THR A 75 -18.46 15.68 1.76
C THR A 75 -18.16 14.95 0.45
N LEU A 76 -17.08 14.16 0.41
CA LEU A 76 -16.63 13.43 -0.77
C LEU A 76 -17.24 12.03 -0.90
N ARG A 77 -18.09 11.64 0.05
CA ARG A 77 -18.72 10.31 0.07
C ARG A 77 -19.64 10.13 -1.13
N GLY A 78 -19.54 9.00 -1.81
CA GLY A 78 -20.34 8.67 -2.99
C GLY A 78 -19.83 9.27 -4.31
N SER A 79 -18.97 10.29 -4.27
CA SER A 79 -18.34 10.84 -5.48
C SER A 79 -16.89 10.37 -5.66
N LEU A 80 -16.12 10.32 -4.56
CA LEU A 80 -14.70 9.95 -4.57
C LEU A 80 -14.38 8.93 -3.47
N VAL A 81 -15.07 9.02 -2.33
CA VAL A 81 -14.87 8.17 -1.16
C VAL A 81 -16.02 7.19 -1.03
N ALA A 82 -15.72 5.90 -0.87
CA ALA A 82 -16.70 4.86 -0.60
C ALA A 82 -17.03 4.78 0.90
N SER A 83 -15.98 4.69 1.72
CA SER A 83 -16.05 4.61 3.18
C SER A 83 -14.71 5.04 3.79
N TRP A 84 -14.71 5.28 5.10
CA TRP A 84 -13.48 5.47 5.87
C TRP A 84 -13.66 4.92 7.28
N GLU A 85 -12.55 4.52 7.89
CA GLU A 85 -12.51 3.99 9.25
C GLU A 85 -11.30 4.57 10.01
N PRO A 86 -11.47 4.94 11.29
CA PRO A 86 -10.35 5.35 12.12
C PRO A 86 -9.47 4.16 12.49
N GLU A 87 -8.15 4.34 12.37
CA GLU A 87 -7.20 3.30 12.74
C GLU A 87 -7.08 3.18 14.28
N PRO A 88 -6.89 1.95 14.81
CA PRO A 88 -6.61 1.73 16.22
C PRO A 88 -5.39 2.55 16.68
N GLY A 89 -5.58 3.40 17.71
CA GLY A 89 -4.53 4.29 18.22
C GLY A 89 -4.67 5.78 17.87
N GLY A 90 -5.71 6.16 17.10
CA GLY A 90 -6.25 7.52 17.08
C GLY A 90 -5.35 8.58 16.44
N GLY A 91 -4.81 8.30 15.26
CA GLY A 91 -3.97 9.27 14.52
C GLY A 91 -3.91 9.09 13.01
N ALA A 92 -4.70 8.15 12.47
CA ALA A 92 -4.81 7.91 11.05
C ALA A 92 -6.23 7.45 10.70
N LEU A 93 -6.61 7.67 9.44
CA LEU A 93 -7.86 7.25 8.84
C LEU A 93 -7.54 6.37 7.63
N ARG A 94 -8.11 5.18 7.57
CA ARG A 94 -8.13 4.35 6.37
C ARG A 94 -9.30 4.80 5.51
N VAL A 95 -9.05 5.07 4.24
CA VAL A 95 -10.05 5.58 3.30
C VAL A 95 -10.14 4.65 2.09
N GLU A 96 -11.35 4.19 1.77
CA GLU A 96 -11.66 3.43 0.58
C GLU A 96 -12.17 4.39 -0.51
N LEU A 97 -11.57 4.35 -1.69
CA LEU A 97 -11.82 5.22 -2.82
C LEU A 97 -12.69 4.54 -3.87
N LEU A 98 -13.59 5.33 -4.46
CA LEU A 98 -14.36 4.94 -5.63
C LEU A 98 -13.47 5.09 -6.88
N SER A 99 -12.70 4.05 -7.21
CA SER A 99 -11.94 4.00 -8.46
C SER A 99 -12.77 3.38 -9.57
N THR A 100 -12.94 4.11 -10.68
CA THR A 100 -13.54 3.61 -11.93
C THR A 100 -12.57 2.76 -12.74
N ARG A 101 -11.26 2.81 -12.43
CA ARG A 101 -10.27 1.91 -13.01
C ARG A 101 -10.23 0.60 -12.22
N PRO A 102 -10.24 -0.58 -12.87
CA PRO A 102 -9.95 -1.83 -12.17
C PRO A 102 -8.60 -1.69 -11.47
N PRO A 103 -8.45 -2.25 -10.25
CA PRO A 103 -7.19 -2.14 -9.53
C PRO A 103 -6.10 -2.67 -10.44
N ARG A 104 -4.97 -1.96 -10.52
CA ARG A 104 -3.82 -2.42 -11.28
C ARG A 104 -3.38 -3.73 -10.63
N ARG A 105 -3.85 -4.85 -11.18
CA ARG A 105 -3.47 -6.19 -10.74
C ARG A 105 -1.94 -6.17 -10.73
N PRO A 106 -1.25 -6.60 -9.64
CA PRO A 106 0.17 -6.88 -9.77
C PRO A 106 0.32 -7.69 -11.06
N PRO A 107 1.30 -7.37 -11.93
CA PRO A 107 1.49 -8.15 -13.15
C PRO A 107 1.40 -9.62 -12.72
N PRO A 108 0.55 -10.44 -13.37
CA PRO A 108 0.51 -11.85 -13.04
C PRO A 108 1.97 -12.28 -12.97
N GLU A 109 2.38 -12.94 -11.87
CA GLU A 109 3.67 -13.62 -11.84
C GLU A 109 3.80 -14.26 -13.21
N PRO A 110 4.86 -13.95 -13.98
CA PRO A 110 4.93 -14.36 -15.37
C PRO A 110 4.56 -15.84 -15.39
N PRO A 111 3.53 -16.23 -16.18
CA PRO A 111 3.08 -17.61 -16.16
C PRO A 111 4.34 -18.46 -16.29
N LEU A 112 4.54 -19.39 -15.34
CA LEU A 112 5.65 -20.34 -15.40
C LEU A 112 5.74 -20.78 -16.86
N PRO A 113 6.93 -20.71 -17.50
CA PRO A 113 7.05 -20.95 -18.93
C PRO A 113 6.25 -22.19 -19.30
N ALA A 114 5.39 -22.07 -20.32
CA ALA A 114 4.47 -23.13 -20.75
C ALA A 114 5.20 -24.42 -21.22
N ASP A 115 6.54 -24.40 -21.26
CA ASP A 115 7.39 -25.56 -21.45
C ASP A 115 7.25 -26.55 -20.29
N SER A 116 6.18 -27.33 -20.39
CA SER A 116 5.84 -28.45 -19.53
C SER A 116 6.98 -29.48 -19.48
N GLU A 117 7.85 -29.51 -20.49
CA GLU A 117 9.05 -30.36 -20.54
C GLU A 117 10.20 -29.78 -19.69
N LEU A 118 10.51 -28.49 -19.85
CA LEU A 118 11.56 -27.83 -19.06
C LEU A 118 11.21 -27.83 -17.56
N ARG A 119 9.93 -27.66 -17.24
CA ARG A 119 9.41 -27.80 -15.88
C ARG A 119 9.59 -29.22 -15.35
N ARG A 120 9.24 -30.24 -16.13
CA ARG A 120 9.37 -31.66 -15.72
C ARG A 120 10.83 -32.03 -15.45
N ARG A 121 11.76 -31.54 -16.27
CA ARG A 121 13.21 -31.72 -16.07
C ARG A 121 13.71 -31.01 -14.81
N ALA A 122 13.22 -29.80 -14.54
CA ALA A 122 13.52 -29.08 -13.31
C ALA A 122 12.99 -29.80 -12.06
N GLU A 123 11.75 -30.29 -12.09
CA GLU A 123 11.13 -31.09 -11.02
C GLU A 123 11.94 -32.38 -10.76
N GLN A 124 12.32 -33.10 -11.81
CA GLN A 124 13.12 -34.32 -11.72
C GLN A 124 14.52 -34.05 -11.13
N SER A 125 15.19 -32.99 -11.57
CA SER A 125 16.52 -32.63 -11.05
C SER A 125 16.48 -32.24 -9.57
N LEU A 126 15.46 -31.50 -9.13
CA LEU A 126 15.28 -31.18 -7.71
C LEU A 126 14.96 -32.43 -6.88
N ALA A 127 14.17 -33.36 -7.42
CA ALA A 127 13.85 -34.62 -6.76
C ALA A 127 15.09 -35.53 -6.59
N GLU A 128 15.97 -35.59 -7.59
CA GLU A 128 17.26 -36.31 -7.49
C GLU A 128 18.16 -35.74 -6.39
N LEU A 129 18.04 -34.44 -6.11
CA LEU A 129 18.76 -33.76 -5.03
C LEU A 129 18.02 -33.85 -3.68
N GLY A 130 16.85 -34.50 -3.62
CA GLY A 130 16.01 -34.59 -2.42
C GLY A 130 15.39 -33.26 -1.98
N VAL A 131 15.26 -32.30 -2.91
CA VAL A 131 14.75 -30.96 -2.63
C VAL A 131 13.29 -30.84 -3.07
N ALA A 132 12.42 -30.36 -2.20
CA ALA A 132 11.00 -30.14 -2.53
C ALA A 132 10.85 -29.06 -3.62
N PRO A 133 10.08 -29.31 -4.69
CA PRO A 133 9.95 -28.38 -5.81
C PRO A 133 9.07 -27.19 -5.43
N THR A 134 9.70 -26.11 -4.96
CA THR A 134 9.02 -24.83 -4.72
C THR A 134 9.04 -23.98 -6.00
N PRO A 135 8.08 -23.05 -6.19
CA PRO A 135 8.00 -22.22 -7.40
C PRO A 135 9.29 -21.45 -7.72
N LEU A 136 9.99 -20.95 -6.69
CA LEU A 136 11.26 -20.24 -6.87
C LEU A 136 12.40 -21.16 -7.33
N LEU A 137 12.47 -22.38 -6.79
CA LEU A 137 13.49 -23.35 -7.18
C LEU A 137 13.25 -23.90 -8.57
N LEU A 138 11.98 -24.11 -8.95
CA LEU A 138 11.62 -24.49 -10.31
C LEU A 138 12.05 -23.43 -11.32
N LEU A 139 11.78 -22.14 -11.04
CA LEU A 139 12.23 -21.06 -11.91
C LEU A 139 13.75 -20.98 -12.04
N ALA A 140 14.48 -21.19 -10.93
CA ALA A 140 15.94 -21.21 -10.93
C ALA A 140 16.50 -22.37 -11.77
N GLU A 141 15.94 -23.58 -11.61
CA GLU A 141 16.42 -24.76 -12.32
C GLU A 141 16.03 -24.73 -13.81
N MET A 142 14.82 -24.26 -14.14
CA MET A 142 14.42 -24.02 -15.53
C MET A 142 15.36 -23.04 -16.25
N ARG A 143 15.81 -21.99 -15.56
CA ARG A 143 16.78 -21.03 -16.12
C ARG A 143 18.14 -21.69 -16.38
N ARG A 144 18.64 -22.46 -15.41
CA ARG A 144 19.91 -23.21 -15.54
C ARG A 144 19.88 -24.20 -16.71
N LEU A 145 18.78 -24.92 -16.89
CA LEU A 145 18.61 -25.88 -17.98
C LEU A 145 18.55 -25.18 -19.34
N ARG A 146 17.89 -24.01 -19.41
CA ARG A 146 17.80 -23.20 -20.64
C ARG A 146 19.13 -22.60 -21.08
N ASP A 147 20.03 -22.30 -20.13
CA ASP A 147 21.36 -21.74 -20.42
C ASP A 147 22.40 -22.83 -20.82
N ARG A 148 21.99 -24.11 -20.88
CA ARG A 148 22.85 -25.27 -21.24
C ARG A 148 22.63 -25.82 -22.64
N ASP A 149 21.55 -25.43 -23.32
CA ASP A 149 21.27 -25.70 -24.74
C ASP A 149 21.82 -24.56 -25.62
#